data_AF-A0A1I9YVD2-F1
#
_entry.id   AF-A0A1I9YVD2-F1
#
_cell.length_a   1.000
_cell.length_b   1.000
_cell.length_c   1.000
_cell.angle_alpha   90.00
_cell.angle_beta   90.00
_cell.angle_gamma   90.00
#
_symmetry.space_group_name_H-M   'P 1'
#
loop_
_entity.id
_entity.type
_entity.pdbx_description
1 polymer ?
#
loop_
_entity_poly.entity_id
_entity_poly.type
_entity_poly.pdbx_seq_one_letter_code
_entity_poly.pdbx_strand_id
1 'polypeptide(L)'
;MLQRLGSRFVVIGLVLTCAACGGGGGGGSTDSGSTGSNGAAGATTPASSPTPASSPSSASDASATTPKLAAATPIIDGTTLGGSNWPAGATSSGGTGQPVSGLNCALRSTAYTYAHLSIYQNGQLLTLPPNIGMVEPTMTAPTGCAYPVHTVDSSGKIHMDATTGATYTLGQFFSIWGETLSASNVAGLTGSPIAIYVNDGGTLTQYTGDPASLVLTPHAEITIMVGTPVTQVPTYTWTDPPPFDPNPVTLIFGGVVGSSFWPNGTTSTGGTGTPVDGLTCAPDMSVLYHVHAHLAIIKDGQWLALPMNVGILSQCTYEMHTHDNTGIIHIEAPNLKTYTLGEFFDIWGEPLTNTNVAGITGDVVAYINDNGDSRRYMGDLRNIELTSLRDITLQIGTPPVSTLATYSWYEPQ
;
A
#
# COMPACT_ATOMS: atom_id res chain seq x y z
N MET A 1 -14.34 -35.85 32.55
CA MET A 1 -13.98 -37.18 32.03
C MET A 1 -12.88 -36.97 31.02
N LEU A 2 -11.64 -37.32 31.38
CA LEU A 2 -10.45 -37.22 30.52
C LEU A 2 -10.60 -38.17 29.33
N GLN A 3 -10.20 -37.74 28.12
CA GLN A 3 -9.37 -38.58 27.27
C GLN A 3 -8.58 -37.76 26.25
N ARG A 4 -7.25 -37.87 26.38
CA ARG A 4 -6.22 -37.39 25.46
C ARG A 4 -6.24 -38.24 24.19
N LEU A 5 -6.15 -37.63 23.02
CA LEU A 5 -5.61 -38.29 21.82
C LEU A 5 -4.32 -37.58 21.39
N GLY A 6 -3.27 -38.38 21.26
CA GLY A 6 -1.90 -37.95 21.08
C GLY A 6 -1.51 -37.65 19.64
N SER A 7 -0.53 -36.76 19.53
CA SER A 7 0.19 -36.37 18.32
C SER A 7 0.85 -37.56 17.61
N ARG A 8 0.80 -37.55 16.27
CA ARG A 8 1.75 -38.25 15.41
C ARG A 8 2.34 -37.25 14.42
N PHE A 9 3.55 -36.78 14.72
CA PHE A 9 4.42 -36.10 13.78
C PHE A 9 5.03 -37.13 12.83
N VAL A 10 4.85 -36.94 11.52
CA VAL A 10 5.59 -37.65 10.49
C VAL A 10 6.68 -36.71 9.99
N VAL A 11 7.94 -37.05 10.28
CA VAL A 11 9.13 -36.38 9.77
C VAL A 11 9.49 -37.06 8.45
N ILE A 12 9.39 -36.33 7.33
CA ILE A 12 9.93 -36.77 6.04
C ILE A 12 11.32 -36.14 5.90
N GLY A 13 12.35 -36.97 6.04
CA GLY A 13 13.73 -36.60 5.76
C GLY A 13 14.01 -36.65 4.27
N LEU A 14 14.41 -35.51 3.68
CA LEU A 14 14.91 -35.44 2.31
C LEU A 14 16.43 -35.62 2.33
N VAL A 15 16.91 -36.70 1.73
CA VAL A 15 18.33 -37.00 1.50
C VAL A 15 18.75 -36.31 0.21
N LEU A 16 19.69 -35.35 0.29
CA LEU A 16 20.37 -34.78 -0.88
C LEU A 16 21.77 -35.38 -0.99
N THR A 17 22.01 -36.10 -2.08
CA THR A 17 23.29 -36.71 -2.46
C THR A 17 24.22 -35.67 -3.08
N CYS A 18 25.40 -35.50 -2.50
CA CYS A 18 26.52 -34.79 -3.12
C CYS A 18 27.17 -35.65 -4.22
N ALA A 19 27.38 -35.06 -5.40
CA ALA A 19 28.30 -35.58 -6.40
C ALA A 19 29.49 -34.62 -6.53
N ALA A 20 30.68 -35.16 -6.25
CA ALA A 20 31.96 -34.51 -6.43
C ALA A 20 32.57 -34.91 -7.78
N CYS A 21 33.24 -33.95 -8.43
CA CYS A 21 34.41 -34.10 -9.30
C CYS A 21 35.11 -32.72 -9.23
N GLY A 22 36.42 -32.57 -9.03
CA GLY A 22 37.53 -33.50 -9.11
C GLY A 22 38.64 -32.86 -9.94
N GLY A 23 39.79 -32.56 -9.31
CA GLY A 23 41.08 -32.28 -9.95
C GLY A 23 41.45 -30.80 -10.09
N GLY A 24 42.64 -30.32 -9.73
CA GLY A 24 43.84 -30.99 -9.23
C GLY A 24 45.11 -30.20 -9.58
N GLY A 25 46.07 -30.16 -8.65
CA GLY A 25 47.51 -29.85 -8.85
C GLY A 25 47.90 -28.37 -8.75
N GLY A 26 48.94 -27.95 -8.02
CA GLY A 26 49.94 -28.67 -7.23
C GLY A 26 51.25 -27.84 -7.12
N GLY A 27 51.86 -27.84 -5.92
CA GLY A 27 53.27 -27.50 -5.62
C GLY A 27 53.62 -26.00 -5.66
N GLY A 28 54.07 -25.35 -4.58
CA GLY A 28 55.32 -25.61 -3.83
C GLY A 28 56.50 -24.92 -4.54
N SER A 29 57.42 -24.15 -3.95
CA SER A 29 57.80 -23.85 -2.58
C SER A 29 58.81 -22.66 -2.60
N THR A 30 58.91 -21.95 -1.48
CA THR A 30 60.14 -21.45 -0.81
C THR A 30 61.20 -20.56 -1.52
N ASP A 31 61.38 -19.39 -0.89
CA ASP A 31 62.63 -18.81 -0.35
C ASP A 31 63.70 -18.09 -1.19
N SER A 32 64.09 -16.93 -0.60
CA SER A 32 65.45 -16.42 -0.37
C SER A 32 66.30 -15.82 -1.52
N GLY A 33 66.85 -14.63 -1.24
CA GLY A 33 68.29 -14.40 -1.43
C GLY A 33 68.77 -13.36 -2.46
N SER A 34 68.92 -12.11 -1.99
CA SER A 34 70.14 -11.28 -2.02
C SER A 34 70.82 -10.78 -3.33
N THR A 35 71.25 -9.51 -3.21
CA THR A 35 72.55 -8.88 -3.63
C THR A 35 72.78 -8.27 -5.02
N GLY A 36 73.16 -6.98 -4.96
CA GLY A 36 74.27 -6.33 -5.70
C GLY A 36 73.92 -5.74 -7.08
N SER A 37 74.43 -4.61 -7.56
CA SER A 37 75.24 -3.47 -7.06
C SER A 37 75.66 -2.66 -8.31
N ASN A 38 76.07 -1.39 -8.10
CA ASN A 38 76.79 -0.46 -9.02
C ASN A 38 75.93 0.39 -9.96
N GLY A 39 76.13 1.71 -10.09
CA GLY A 39 77.15 2.61 -9.55
C GLY A 39 77.31 3.85 -10.45
N ALA A 40 77.96 4.89 -9.91
CA ALA A 40 78.36 6.20 -10.48
C ALA A 40 77.37 7.35 -10.21
N ALA A 41 77.56 8.24 -9.22
CA ALA A 41 78.67 9.13 -8.84
C ALA A 41 78.80 10.38 -9.72
N GLY A 42 78.61 11.55 -9.09
CA GLY A 42 78.84 12.88 -9.65
C GLY A 42 78.33 13.97 -8.69
N ALA A 43 79.11 14.27 -7.65
CA ALA A 43 78.81 15.29 -6.65
C ALA A 43 79.54 16.60 -6.96
N THR A 44 78.85 17.74 -6.85
CA THR A 44 79.43 19.05 -6.50
C THR A 44 78.38 19.89 -5.75
N THR A 45 78.71 20.30 -4.52
CA THR A 45 78.04 21.31 -3.67
C THR A 45 78.97 22.52 -3.52
N PRO A 46 78.64 23.62 -2.79
CA PRO A 46 77.34 24.12 -2.29
C PRO A 46 77.12 25.64 -2.57
N ALA A 47 75.89 26.14 -2.40
CA ALA A 47 75.65 27.50 -1.88
C ALA A 47 74.24 27.66 -1.28
N SER A 48 74.22 27.89 0.03
CA SER A 48 73.36 28.79 0.83
C SER A 48 71.83 28.79 0.69
N SER A 49 71.18 28.40 1.79
CA SER A 49 69.76 28.53 2.17
C SER A 49 69.21 29.97 2.17
N PRO A 50 67.87 30.17 2.04
CA PRO A 50 67.07 30.34 3.27
C PRO A 50 65.62 29.76 3.26
N THR A 51 65.20 29.34 4.46
CA THR A 51 63.83 29.24 5.05
C THR A 51 62.74 28.30 4.50
N PRO A 52 61.91 27.69 5.40
CA PRO A 52 61.05 26.55 5.06
C PRO A 52 59.64 26.98 4.61
N ALA A 53 59.20 26.44 3.47
CA ALA A 53 57.81 26.55 3.02
C ALA A 53 56.98 25.40 3.59
N SER A 54 55.81 25.78 4.07
CA SER A 54 54.76 25.03 4.76
C SER A 54 54.30 23.77 4.02
N SER A 55 54.01 22.72 4.80
CA SER A 55 53.29 21.52 4.38
C SER A 55 51.98 21.86 3.65
N PRO A 56 51.62 21.18 2.55
CA PRO A 56 50.25 21.23 2.04
C PRO A 56 49.37 20.35 2.94
N SER A 57 48.46 21.01 3.63
CA SER A 57 47.29 20.43 4.26
C SER A 57 46.38 19.74 3.25
N SER A 58 45.72 18.71 3.75
CA SER A 58 44.76 17.79 3.16
C SER A 58 43.58 18.40 2.38
N ALA A 59 43.01 17.54 1.54
CA ALA A 59 41.58 17.42 1.20
C ALA A 59 40.89 18.60 0.52
N SER A 60 40.62 18.43 -0.79
CA SER A 60 39.41 18.99 -1.37
C SER A 60 38.27 18.01 -1.08
N ASP A 61 37.56 18.27 0.01
CA ASP A 61 36.20 17.73 0.20
C ASP A 61 35.38 18.06 -1.05
N ALA A 62 34.78 17.04 -1.65
CA ALA A 62 33.70 17.22 -2.58
C ALA A 62 32.58 17.95 -1.82
N SER A 63 32.45 19.26 -2.06
CA SER A 63 31.38 20.07 -1.50
C SER A 63 30.05 19.43 -1.87
N ALA A 64 29.37 18.82 -0.89
CA ALA A 64 28.04 18.27 -1.07
C ALA A 64 27.10 19.43 -1.41
N THR A 65 26.84 19.61 -2.71
CA THR A 65 25.90 20.63 -3.18
C THR A 65 24.52 20.28 -2.63
N THR A 66 23.87 21.24 -1.98
CA THR A 66 22.48 21.10 -1.54
C THR A 66 21.63 20.60 -2.71
N PRO A 67 20.89 19.49 -2.55
CA PRO A 67 20.06 18.96 -3.63
C PRO A 67 18.98 19.97 -4.01
N LYS A 68 18.53 19.89 -5.26
CA LYS A 68 17.43 20.71 -5.78
C LYS A 68 16.18 19.85 -5.94
N LEU A 69 15.00 20.48 -6.00
CA LEU A 69 13.80 19.75 -6.40
C LEU A 69 13.90 19.28 -7.86
N ALA A 70 13.42 18.08 -8.11
CA ALA A 70 13.19 17.54 -9.45
C ALA A 70 11.97 18.21 -10.11
N ALA A 71 11.68 17.84 -11.35
CA ALA A 71 10.39 18.16 -11.95
C ALA A 71 9.27 17.39 -11.23
N ALA A 72 8.14 18.06 -10.99
CA ALA A 72 7.01 17.44 -10.33
C ALA A 72 6.46 16.27 -11.13
N THR A 73 6.23 15.14 -10.46
CA THR A 73 5.66 13.93 -11.06
C THR A 73 4.31 13.63 -10.41
N PRO A 74 3.26 13.24 -11.15
CA PRO A 74 2.00 12.84 -10.54
C PRO A 74 2.19 11.68 -9.57
N ILE A 75 1.63 11.81 -8.37
CA ILE A 75 1.45 10.67 -7.47
C ILE A 75 0.08 10.06 -7.71
N ILE A 76 0.06 8.80 -8.12
CA ILE A 76 -1.14 8.10 -8.56
C ILE A 76 -1.39 6.94 -7.59
N ASP A 77 -2.58 6.91 -7.00
CA ASP A 77 -3.00 5.81 -6.13
C ASP A 77 -2.94 4.46 -6.87
N GLY A 78 -2.56 3.41 -6.15
CA GLY A 78 -2.37 2.06 -6.67
C GLY A 78 -1.09 1.87 -7.50
N THR A 79 -0.22 2.88 -7.62
CA THR A 79 1.07 2.74 -8.32
C THR A 79 2.21 2.37 -7.37
N THR A 80 3.34 1.96 -7.96
CA THR A 80 4.57 1.68 -7.23
C THR A 80 5.63 2.69 -7.63
N LEU A 81 6.24 3.35 -6.65
CA LEU A 81 7.42 4.19 -6.85
C LEU A 81 8.66 3.49 -6.30
N GLY A 82 9.75 3.46 -7.07
CA GLY A 82 11.01 2.86 -6.65
C GLY A 82 11.12 1.34 -6.86
N GLY A 83 12.21 0.76 -6.36
CA GLY A 83 12.45 -0.68 -6.36
C GLY A 83 12.00 -1.35 -5.06
N SER A 84 11.46 -2.57 -5.15
CA SER A 84 11.04 -3.35 -3.98
C SER A 84 12.20 -3.62 -3.02
N ASN A 85 11.95 -3.47 -1.71
CA ASN A 85 12.94 -3.70 -0.65
C ASN A 85 12.36 -4.35 0.62
N TRP A 86 11.12 -4.00 0.99
CA TRP A 86 10.45 -4.56 2.18
C TRP A 86 9.14 -5.27 1.78
N PRO A 87 8.69 -6.28 2.55
CA PRO A 87 7.40 -6.92 2.33
C PRO A 87 6.24 -5.97 2.66
N ALA A 88 5.04 -6.28 2.14
CA ALA A 88 3.80 -5.58 2.46
C ALA A 88 3.47 -5.67 3.96
N GLY A 89 2.84 -4.62 4.49
CA GLY A 89 2.36 -4.56 5.86
C GLY A 89 3.41 -4.16 6.90
N ALA A 90 2.98 -4.18 8.16
CA ALA A 90 3.87 -4.02 9.31
C ALA A 90 4.67 -5.31 9.58
N THR A 91 5.86 -5.16 10.17
CA THR A 91 6.61 -6.31 10.70
C THR A 91 5.94 -6.86 11.96
N SER A 92 6.39 -8.02 12.45
CA SER A 92 5.85 -8.62 13.68
C SER A 92 6.06 -7.78 14.94
N SER A 93 6.97 -6.80 14.92
CA SER A 93 7.17 -5.82 16.01
C SER A 93 6.38 -4.53 15.82
N GLY A 94 5.71 -4.37 14.67
CA GLY A 94 4.90 -3.20 14.34
C GLY A 94 3.45 -3.35 14.82
N GLY A 95 2.58 -2.54 14.24
CA GLY A 95 1.15 -2.50 14.53
C GLY A 95 0.40 -3.70 13.96
N THR A 96 -0.02 -4.62 14.82
CA THR A 96 -0.83 -5.79 14.47
C THR A 96 -2.22 -5.75 15.12
N GLY A 97 -2.67 -4.54 15.50
CA GLY A 97 -3.97 -4.27 16.12
C GLY A 97 -3.88 -3.76 17.57
N GLN A 98 -2.72 -3.93 18.22
CA GLN A 98 -2.46 -3.41 19.56
C GLN A 98 -2.13 -1.89 19.56
N PRO A 99 -2.26 -1.16 20.67
CA PRO A 99 -1.79 0.22 20.73
C PRO A 99 -0.27 0.33 20.45
N VAL A 100 0.14 1.28 19.61
CA VAL A 100 1.55 1.53 19.26
C VAL A 100 1.85 3.03 19.36
N SER A 101 2.83 3.42 20.17
CA SER A 101 3.27 4.82 20.32
C SER A 101 2.12 5.83 20.54
N GLY A 102 1.12 5.43 21.35
CA GLY A 102 -0.07 6.23 21.67
C GLY A 102 -1.16 6.22 20.60
N LEU A 103 -0.98 5.46 19.51
CA LEU A 103 -1.93 5.33 18.42
C LEU A 103 -2.66 3.99 18.53
N ASN A 104 -3.98 4.01 18.29
CA ASN A 104 -4.82 2.82 18.31
C ASN A 104 -5.19 2.43 16.88
N CYS A 105 -5.34 1.14 16.63
CA CYS A 105 -5.94 0.63 15.42
C CYS A 105 -7.46 0.70 15.59
N ALA A 106 -8.14 1.39 14.68
CA ALA A 106 -9.58 1.64 14.77
C ALA A 106 -10.22 1.64 13.38
N LEU A 107 -11.54 1.89 13.34
CA LEU A 107 -12.22 2.22 12.10
C LEU A 107 -11.63 3.52 11.53
N ARG A 108 -11.53 3.56 10.21
CA ARG A 108 -11.03 4.71 9.45
C ARG A 108 -12.05 5.86 9.52
N SER A 109 -11.62 7.07 9.12
CA SER A 109 -12.42 8.29 9.15
C SER A 109 -12.44 8.99 7.80
N THR A 110 -13.55 9.66 7.50
CA THR A 110 -13.74 10.43 6.25
C THR A 110 -12.98 11.76 6.22
N ALA A 111 -12.49 12.22 7.37
CA ALA A 111 -11.59 13.36 7.45
C ALA A 111 -10.14 12.87 7.43
N TYR A 112 -9.41 13.16 6.36
CA TYR A 112 -8.03 12.75 6.20
C TYR A 112 -7.17 13.80 5.48
N THR A 113 -5.87 13.59 5.53
CA THR A 113 -4.86 14.28 4.74
C THR A 113 -3.73 13.29 4.40
N TYR A 114 -2.73 13.72 3.64
CA TYR A 114 -1.60 12.89 3.26
C TYR A 114 -0.27 13.55 3.60
N ALA A 115 0.76 12.75 3.81
CA ALA A 115 2.15 13.13 3.64
C ALA A 115 2.82 12.15 2.67
N HIS A 116 4.03 12.46 2.18
CA HIS A 116 4.80 11.54 1.34
C HIS A 116 6.11 11.14 1.98
N LEU A 117 6.51 9.88 1.82
CA LEU A 117 7.83 9.40 2.20
C LEU A 117 8.54 8.74 1.01
N SER A 118 9.70 9.30 0.65
CA SER A 118 10.65 8.73 -0.29
C SER A 118 11.90 8.27 0.45
N ILE A 119 12.29 6.99 0.32
CA ILE A 119 13.53 6.46 0.90
C ILE A 119 14.48 6.08 -0.22
N TYR A 120 15.68 6.66 -0.21
CA TYR A 120 16.75 6.36 -1.15
C TYR A 120 17.87 5.59 -0.46
N GLN A 121 18.39 4.56 -1.13
CA GLN A 121 19.64 3.91 -0.79
C GLN A 121 20.62 4.04 -1.95
N ASN A 122 21.77 4.68 -1.71
CA ASN A 122 22.82 4.88 -2.72
C ASN A 122 22.29 5.45 -4.06
N GLY A 123 21.41 6.44 -3.98
CA GLY A 123 20.81 7.09 -5.15
C GLY A 123 19.62 6.35 -5.79
N GLN A 124 19.28 5.14 -5.33
CA GLN A 124 18.12 4.39 -5.81
C GLN A 124 16.90 4.61 -4.91
N LEU A 125 15.77 5.04 -5.48
CA LEU A 125 14.49 5.12 -4.77
C LEU A 125 13.99 3.71 -4.46
N LEU A 126 13.63 3.47 -3.20
CA LEU A 126 13.03 2.24 -2.72
C LEU A 126 11.54 2.44 -2.51
N THR A 127 10.80 1.37 -2.78
CA THR A 127 9.35 1.33 -2.59
C THR A 127 9.00 1.25 -1.12
N LEU A 128 8.12 2.16 -0.68
CA LEU A 128 7.46 2.02 0.60
C LEU A 128 6.41 0.90 0.52
N PRO A 129 6.37 -0.04 1.47
CA PRO A 129 5.38 -1.11 1.45
C PRO A 129 3.94 -0.60 1.45
N PRO A 130 3.03 -1.32 0.75
CA PRO A 130 1.60 -1.11 0.94
C PRO A 130 1.18 -1.64 2.32
N ASN A 131 0.02 -1.22 2.81
CA ASN A 131 -0.66 -1.74 4.00
C ASN A 131 0.11 -1.60 5.34
N ILE A 132 1.12 -0.72 5.44
CA ILE A 132 1.77 -0.43 6.73
C ILE A 132 0.72 0.18 7.64
N GLY A 133 0.49 -0.40 8.82
CA GLY A 133 -0.52 0.09 9.75
C GLY A 133 -1.95 -0.25 9.34
N MET A 134 -2.15 -1.20 8.43
CA MET A 134 -3.44 -1.83 8.20
C MET A 134 -3.45 -3.25 8.74
N VAL A 135 -4.57 -3.64 9.35
CA VAL A 135 -4.81 -4.99 9.88
C VAL A 135 -5.99 -5.58 9.12
N GLU A 136 -5.74 -6.71 8.47
CA GLU A 136 -6.71 -7.37 7.60
C GLU A 136 -7.96 -7.85 8.36
N PRO A 137 -9.12 -7.93 7.67
CA PRO A 137 -10.33 -8.55 8.20
C PRO A 137 -10.13 -9.97 8.74
N THR A 138 -10.90 -10.30 9.77
CA THR A 138 -11.04 -11.67 10.29
C THR A 138 -12.51 -12.02 10.50
N MET A 139 -12.82 -13.30 10.73
CA MET A 139 -14.20 -13.72 11.06
C MET A 139 -14.81 -12.95 12.24
N THR A 140 -14.00 -12.54 13.21
CA THR A 140 -14.45 -11.82 14.42
C THR A 140 -14.33 -10.29 14.30
N ALA A 141 -13.64 -9.81 13.28
CA ALA A 141 -13.43 -8.39 13.00
C ALA A 141 -13.47 -8.17 11.48
N PRO A 142 -14.68 -8.21 10.86
CA PRO A 142 -14.84 -8.29 9.41
C PRO A 142 -14.46 -7.02 8.65
N THR A 143 -14.27 -5.90 9.34
CA THR A 143 -13.82 -4.62 8.78
C THR A 143 -12.29 -4.44 8.85
N GLY A 144 -11.59 -5.29 9.61
CA GLY A 144 -10.20 -5.05 9.99
C GLY A 144 -10.05 -3.76 10.82
N CYS A 145 -8.86 -3.17 10.82
CA CYS A 145 -8.65 -1.83 11.36
C CYS A 145 -7.45 -1.16 10.70
N ALA A 146 -7.32 0.16 10.86
CA ALA A 146 -6.12 0.89 10.46
C ALA A 146 -5.66 1.81 11.61
N TYR A 147 -4.35 2.02 11.69
CA TYR A 147 -3.79 3.09 12.52
C TYR A 147 -3.99 4.44 11.82
N PRO A 148 -4.06 5.55 12.57
CA PRO A 148 -4.32 6.86 11.99
C PRO A 148 -3.21 7.38 11.06
N VAL A 149 -2.03 6.74 11.06
CA VAL A 149 -1.02 6.92 10.02
C VAL A 149 -0.66 5.58 9.40
N HIS A 150 -0.92 5.43 8.11
CA HIS A 150 -0.77 4.16 7.41
C HIS A 150 -0.47 4.36 5.92
N THR A 151 -0.02 3.31 5.25
CA THR A 151 0.02 3.23 3.79
C THR A 151 -1.03 2.28 3.28
N VAL A 152 -1.49 2.51 2.06
CA VAL A 152 -2.48 1.68 1.38
C VAL A 152 -1.87 1.00 0.16
N ASP A 153 -0.95 1.70 -0.50
CA ASP A 153 -0.26 1.24 -1.69
C ASP A 153 1.23 1.59 -1.62
N SER A 154 1.91 1.35 -2.73
CA SER A 154 3.35 1.56 -2.90
C SER A 154 3.72 2.90 -3.52
N SER A 155 2.81 3.88 -3.52
CA SER A 155 3.07 5.23 -4.03
C SER A 155 3.95 6.06 -3.09
N GLY A 156 4.08 5.63 -1.82
CA GLY A 156 4.75 6.39 -0.77
C GLY A 156 3.86 7.41 -0.06
N LYS A 157 2.56 7.48 -0.41
CA LYS A 157 1.56 8.24 0.36
C LYS A 157 1.37 7.61 1.75
N ILE A 158 1.49 8.45 2.77
CA ILE A 158 1.09 8.14 4.14
C ILE A 158 -0.27 8.81 4.35
N HIS A 159 -1.32 8.02 4.48
CA HIS A 159 -2.64 8.47 4.88
C HIS A 159 -2.60 8.90 6.35
N MET A 160 -3.21 10.05 6.67
CA MET A 160 -3.26 10.60 8.02
C MET A 160 -4.69 10.99 8.39
N ASP A 161 -5.20 10.45 9.49
CA ASP A 161 -6.51 10.80 10.06
C ASP A 161 -6.52 12.27 10.52
N ALA A 162 -7.45 13.07 9.99
CA ALA A 162 -7.54 14.50 10.30
C ALA A 162 -8.70 14.84 11.27
N THR A 163 -9.45 13.84 11.75
CA THR A 163 -10.72 14.02 12.48
C THR A 163 -10.59 14.89 13.72
N THR A 164 -9.48 14.74 14.44
CA THR A 164 -9.25 15.42 15.74
C THR A 164 -8.26 16.57 15.65
N GLY A 165 -7.69 16.83 14.46
CA GLY A 165 -6.55 17.75 14.31
C GLY A 165 -5.29 17.28 15.04
N ALA A 166 -5.18 15.97 15.33
CA ALA A 166 -3.98 15.39 15.91
C ALA A 166 -2.76 15.59 14.99
N THR A 167 -1.58 15.62 15.61
CA THR A 167 -0.31 15.67 14.89
C THR A 167 0.36 14.32 15.01
N TYR A 168 0.96 13.86 13.92
CA TYR A 168 1.66 12.58 13.86
C TYR A 168 3.13 12.80 13.53
N THR A 169 3.99 11.89 13.97
CA THR A 169 5.42 11.94 13.65
C THR A 169 5.85 10.78 12.77
N LEU A 170 6.95 10.98 12.05
CA LEU A 170 7.61 9.93 11.29
C LEU A 170 8.03 8.76 12.20
N GLY A 171 8.42 9.03 13.45
CA GLY A 171 8.72 7.99 14.43
C GLY A 171 7.49 7.13 14.79
N GLN A 172 6.30 7.72 14.88
CA GLN A 172 5.07 6.95 15.09
C GLN A 172 4.76 6.05 13.89
N PHE A 173 4.91 6.56 12.67
CA PHE A 173 4.75 5.77 11.45
C PHE A 173 5.73 4.58 11.40
N PHE A 174 7.02 4.79 11.69
CA PHE A 174 8.00 3.70 11.74
C PHE A 174 7.76 2.73 12.90
N SER A 175 7.22 3.21 14.03
CA SER A 175 6.82 2.34 15.14
C SER A 175 5.65 1.43 14.74
N ILE A 176 4.68 1.95 13.98
CA ILE A 176 3.57 1.17 13.39
C ILE A 176 4.10 0.21 12.33
N TRP A 177 5.06 0.62 11.52
CA TRP A 177 5.74 -0.28 10.59
C TRP A 177 6.51 -1.39 11.32
N GLY A 178 6.97 -1.13 12.55
CA GLY A 178 7.82 -2.05 13.30
C GLY A 178 9.26 -2.06 12.80
N GLU A 179 9.67 -0.96 12.19
CA GLU A 179 11.00 -0.74 11.62
C GLU A 179 11.76 0.32 12.41
N THR A 180 13.09 0.23 12.41
CA THR A 180 13.92 1.18 13.17
C THR A 180 14.03 2.51 12.44
N LEU A 181 13.86 3.63 13.15
CA LEU A 181 14.19 4.96 12.66
C LEU A 181 15.11 5.68 13.65
N SER A 182 16.31 6.01 13.19
CA SER A 182 17.30 6.77 13.96
C SER A 182 18.25 7.54 13.01
N ALA A 183 19.16 8.33 13.58
CA ALA A 183 20.21 9.01 12.82
C ALA A 183 21.18 8.07 12.07
N SER A 184 21.15 6.75 12.34
CA SER A 184 22.09 5.77 11.76
C SER A 184 21.43 4.53 11.14
N ASN A 185 20.10 4.41 11.21
CA ASN A 185 19.35 3.28 10.70
C ASN A 185 17.95 3.73 10.26
N VAL A 186 17.55 3.35 9.05
CA VAL A 186 16.24 3.62 8.47
C VAL A 186 15.70 2.30 7.92
N ALA A 187 14.78 1.67 8.66
CA ALA A 187 14.17 0.38 8.32
C ALA A 187 15.19 -0.70 7.92
N GLY A 188 16.24 -0.87 8.72
CA GLY A 188 17.31 -1.83 8.47
C GLY A 188 18.40 -1.34 7.51
N LEU A 189 18.18 -0.22 6.81
CA LEU A 189 19.20 0.39 5.96
C LEU A 189 20.23 1.12 6.83
N THR A 190 21.48 0.69 6.73
CA THR A 190 22.63 1.35 7.35
C THR A 190 23.52 1.95 6.27
N GLY A 191 23.99 3.18 6.49
CA GLY A 191 24.88 3.87 5.56
C GLY A 191 25.22 5.26 6.09
N SER A 192 26.26 5.87 5.53
CA SER A 192 26.65 7.24 5.87
C SER A 192 26.95 8.02 4.59
N PRO A 193 26.48 9.27 4.45
CA PRO A 193 25.59 9.97 5.39
C PRO A 193 24.15 9.43 5.36
N ILE A 194 23.38 9.68 6.44
CA ILE A 194 21.91 9.70 6.38
C ILE A 194 21.49 11.16 6.39
N ALA A 195 20.78 11.59 5.35
CA ALA A 195 20.29 12.95 5.21
C ALA A 195 18.78 12.95 5.00
N ILE A 196 18.08 13.84 5.70
CA ILE A 196 16.63 14.00 5.59
C ILE A 196 16.33 15.38 5.03
N TYR A 197 15.52 15.43 4.00
CA TYR A 197 15.01 16.66 3.43
C TYR A 197 13.49 16.67 3.49
N VAL A 198 12.92 17.84 3.77
CA VAL A 198 11.49 18.08 3.77
C VAL A 198 11.21 19.15 2.73
N ASN A 199 10.36 18.81 1.77
CA ASN A 199 9.77 19.77 0.85
C ASN A 199 8.36 20.11 1.33
N ASP A 200 8.15 21.37 1.68
CA ASP A 200 6.85 21.90 2.09
C ASP A 200 6.41 22.98 1.10
N GLY A 201 5.45 22.65 0.23
CA GLY A 201 4.92 23.56 -0.78
C GLY A 201 5.97 24.12 -1.76
N GLY A 202 7.07 23.39 -2.02
CA GLY A 202 8.19 23.83 -2.86
C GLY A 202 9.38 24.40 -2.09
N THR A 203 9.27 24.54 -0.76
CA THR A 203 10.38 24.98 0.10
C THR A 203 11.14 23.75 0.60
N LEU A 204 12.28 23.46 -0.05
CA LEU A 204 13.15 22.35 0.33
C LEU A 204 14.10 22.74 1.47
N THR A 205 14.02 22.03 2.59
CA THR A 205 14.90 22.23 3.76
C THR A 205 15.52 20.92 4.21
N GLN A 206 16.75 20.98 4.73
CA GLN A 206 17.38 19.82 5.37
C GLN A 206 16.92 19.76 6.83
N TYR A 207 16.41 18.60 7.25
CA TYR A 207 16.06 18.33 8.64
C TYR A 207 17.27 17.71 9.37
N THR A 208 17.69 18.34 10.47
CA THR A 208 18.86 17.92 11.26
C THR A 208 18.51 17.47 12.68
N GLY A 209 17.21 17.42 13.02
CA GLY A 209 16.74 16.94 14.31
C GLY A 209 16.73 15.41 14.41
N ASP A 210 16.18 14.90 15.50
CA ASP A 210 15.90 13.47 15.64
C ASP A 210 14.84 13.05 14.59
N PRO A 211 15.16 12.11 13.67
CA PRO A 211 14.22 11.66 12.65
C PRO A 211 12.87 11.19 13.19
N ALA A 212 12.85 10.56 14.38
CA ALA A 212 11.61 10.06 14.98
C ALA A 212 10.68 11.19 15.47
N SER A 213 11.24 12.38 15.70
CA SER A 213 10.53 13.58 16.16
C SER A 213 10.03 14.46 14.99
N LEU A 214 10.30 14.10 13.73
CA LEU A 214 9.84 14.84 12.56
C LEU A 214 8.31 14.75 12.46
N VAL A 215 7.63 15.88 12.54
CA VAL A 215 6.17 15.99 12.43
C VAL A 215 5.74 15.87 10.96
N LEU A 216 4.76 15.02 10.68
CA LEU A 216 4.14 14.89 9.37
C LEU A 216 3.08 15.99 9.22
N THR A 217 3.36 16.97 8.36
CA THR A 217 2.40 18.02 8.01
C THR A 217 1.68 17.68 6.70
N PRO A 218 0.45 18.21 6.49
CA PRO A 218 -0.31 18.01 5.26
C PRO A 218 0.53 18.29 4.01
N HIS A 219 0.54 17.33 3.09
CA HIS A 219 1.24 17.33 1.80
C HIS A 219 2.74 17.60 1.85
N ALA A 220 3.38 17.48 3.03
CA ALA A 220 4.83 17.52 3.11
C ALA A 220 5.44 16.27 2.48
N GLU A 221 6.54 16.48 1.75
CA GLU A 221 7.26 15.41 1.07
C GLU A 221 8.60 15.20 1.79
N ILE A 222 8.73 14.07 2.48
CA ILE A 222 9.92 13.71 3.23
C ILE A 222 10.78 12.80 2.37
N THR A 223 12.03 13.18 2.16
CA THR A 223 13.04 12.35 1.47
C THR A 223 14.16 11.98 2.43
N ILE A 224 14.33 10.69 2.67
CA ILE A 224 15.45 10.14 3.44
C ILE A 224 16.45 9.53 2.47
N MET A 225 17.70 9.99 2.51
CA MET A 225 18.80 9.44 1.73
C MET A 225 19.78 8.72 2.62
N VAL A 226 20.07 7.44 2.31
CA VAL A 226 21.06 6.62 3.00
C VAL A 226 22.21 6.32 2.04
N GLY A 227 23.43 6.73 2.41
CA GLY A 227 24.63 6.54 1.59
C GLY A 227 24.79 7.64 0.54
N THR A 228 25.02 7.27 -0.73
CA THR A 228 25.23 8.26 -1.81
C THR A 228 24.00 9.19 -1.98
N PRO A 229 24.16 10.52 -1.78
CA PRO A 229 23.06 11.47 -1.94
C PRO A 229 22.59 11.58 -3.39
N VAL A 230 21.29 11.87 -3.59
CA VAL A 230 20.78 12.30 -4.90
C VAL A 230 20.98 13.80 -5.09
N THR A 231 21.23 14.23 -6.32
CA THR A 231 21.33 15.67 -6.66
C THR A 231 19.97 16.32 -6.87
N GLN A 232 18.94 15.52 -7.13
CA GLN A 232 17.55 15.95 -7.27
C GLN A 232 16.64 15.18 -6.31
N VAL A 233 15.99 15.92 -5.41
CA VAL A 233 14.95 15.40 -4.51
C VAL A 233 13.62 15.37 -5.27
N PRO A 234 12.85 14.26 -5.22
CA PRO A 234 11.56 14.21 -5.90
C PRO A 234 10.58 15.23 -5.33
N THR A 235 9.63 15.63 -6.16
CA THR A 235 8.44 16.37 -5.73
C THR A 235 7.25 15.93 -6.57
N TYR A 236 6.04 16.05 -6.02
CA TYR A 236 4.87 15.40 -6.57
C TYR A 236 3.72 16.36 -6.87
N THR A 237 2.96 16.01 -7.90
CA THR A 237 1.65 16.58 -8.13
C THR A 237 0.62 15.66 -7.50
N TRP A 238 -0.03 16.14 -6.45
CA TRP A 238 -1.04 15.39 -5.70
C TRP A 238 -2.33 15.26 -6.50
N THR A 239 -2.81 14.03 -6.63
CA THR A 239 -4.11 13.73 -7.21
C THR A 239 -4.95 13.06 -6.12
N ASP A 240 -5.60 13.89 -5.31
CA ASP A 240 -6.49 13.38 -4.26
C ASP A 240 -7.83 12.96 -4.89
N PRO A 241 -8.47 11.90 -4.38
CA PRO A 241 -9.81 11.57 -4.82
C PRO A 241 -10.78 12.72 -4.48
N PRO A 242 -11.96 12.78 -5.13
CA PRO A 242 -12.96 13.80 -4.82
C PRO A 242 -13.32 13.77 -3.33
N PRO A 243 -13.59 14.94 -2.71
CA PRO A 243 -13.99 14.99 -1.31
C PRO A 243 -15.30 14.23 -1.08
N PHE A 244 -15.55 13.79 0.15
CA PHE A 244 -16.84 13.18 0.46
C PHE A 244 -17.98 14.19 0.39
N ASP A 245 -19.14 13.75 -0.07
CA ASP A 245 -20.38 14.49 0.07
C ASP A 245 -20.71 14.62 1.58
N PRO A 246 -20.95 15.84 2.09
CA PRO A 246 -21.28 16.04 3.50
C PRO A 246 -22.63 15.44 3.90
N ASN A 247 -23.46 15.02 2.95
CA ASN A 247 -24.77 14.41 3.20
C ASN A 247 -24.72 12.91 2.87
N PRO A 248 -24.65 12.04 3.88
CA PRO A 248 -24.69 10.61 3.65
C PRO A 248 -25.99 10.18 2.97
N VAL A 249 -25.88 9.29 1.99
CA VAL A 249 -27.03 8.61 1.39
C VAL A 249 -27.57 7.61 2.39
N THR A 250 -28.83 7.78 2.80
CA THR A 250 -29.48 6.82 3.71
C THR A 250 -29.95 5.61 2.91
N LEU A 251 -29.40 4.45 3.23
CA LEU A 251 -29.83 3.16 2.69
C LEU A 251 -30.99 2.65 3.54
N ILE A 252 -32.04 2.13 2.90
CA ILE A 252 -33.23 1.61 3.58
C ILE A 252 -33.59 0.30 2.90
N PHE A 253 -33.85 -0.75 3.67
CA PHE A 253 -34.28 -2.05 3.13
C PHE A 253 -35.51 -1.90 2.22
N GLY A 254 -35.43 -2.46 1.01
CA GLY A 254 -36.44 -2.32 -0.03
C GLY A 254 -36.44 -0.96 -0.74
N GLY A 255 -35.41 -0.15 -0.49
CA GLY A 255 -35.21 1.17 -1.07
C GLY A 255 -34.59 1.12 -2.48
N VAL A 256 -34.42 2.31 -3.05
CA VAL A 256 -33.81 2.51 -4.38
C VAL A 256 -32.85 3.69 -4.30
N VAL A 257 -31.62 3.52 -4.77
CA VAL A 257 -30.65 4.61 -4.95
C VAL A 257 -30.34 4.76 -6.43
N GLY A 258 -30.72 5.91 -7.02
CA GLY A 258 -30.58 6.15 -8.46
C GLY A 258 -31.82 5.78 -9.28
N SER A 259 -31.70 5.78 -10.60
CA SER A 259 -32.76 5.40 -11.53
C SER A 259 -32.67 3.93 -11.92
N SER A 260 -33.81 3.24 -11.97
CA SER A 260 -33.87 1.86 -12.50
C SER A 260 -33.37 1.81 -13.94
N PHE A 261 -32.45 0.88 -14.21
CA PHE A 261 -31.81 0.74 -15.52
C PHE A 261 -31.80 -0.71 -16.01
N TRP A 262 -31.35 -1.65 -15.17
CA TRP A 262 -31.36 -3.07 -15.48
C TRP A 262 -32.63 -3.76 -14.96
N PRO A 263 -33.07 -4.88 -15.59
CA PRO A 263 -34.07 -5.76 -15.01
C PRO A 263 -33.59 -6.34 -13.67
N ASN A 264 -34.53 -6.58 -12.76
CA ASN A 264 -34.24 -7.25 -11.49
C ASN A 264 -33.84 -8.71 -11.71
N GLY A 265 -32.97 -9.22 -10.84
CA GLY A 265 -32.44 -10.58 -10.87
C GLY A 265 -31.16 -10.73 -11.69
N THR A 266 -30.64 -11.95 -11.65
CA THR A 266 -29.53 -12.41 -12.48
C THR A 266 -29.96 -12.60 -13.95
N THR A 267 -29.08 -12.30 -14.90
CA THR A 267 -29.31 -12.52 -16.34
C THR A 267 -29.22 -14.01 -16.71
N SER A 268 -29.57 -14.37 -17.95
CA SER A 268 -29.46 -15.76 -18.43
C SER A 268 -28.02 -16.30 -18.49
N THR A 269 -27.02 -15.43 -18.41
CA THR A 269 -25.59 -15.79 -18.44
C THR A 269 -24.93 -15.79 -17.07
N GLY A 270 -25.67 -15.43 -16.01
CA GLY A 270 -25.13 -15.44 -14.65
C GLY A 270 -25.42 -16.73 -13.89
N GLY A 271 -25.55 -16.61 -12.57
CA GLY A 271 -25.86 -17.71 -11.67
C GLY A 271 -27.20 -18.41 -11.97
N THR A 272 -27.16 -19.72 -12.21
CA THR A 272 -28.35 -20.57 -12.48
C THR A 272 -28.59 -21.63 -11.39
N GLY A 273 -27.92 -21.51 -10.25
CA GLY A 273 -28.00 -22.42 -9.10
C GLY A 273 -26.82 -23.38 -8.97
N THR A 274 -25.92 -23.43 -9.97
CA THR A 274 -24.62 -24.10 -9.86
C THR A 274 -23.57 -23.14 -9.29
N PRO A 275 -22.50 -23.62 -8.65
CA PRO A 275 -21.44 -22.73 -8.18
C PRO A 275 -20.87 -21.86 -9.30
N VAL A 276 -20.62 -20.57 -9.00
CA VAL A 276 -19.97 -19.59 -9.89
C VAL A 276 -18.72 -19.12 -9.16
N ASP A 277 -17.54 -19.28 -9.75
CA ASP A 277 -16.25 -18.93 -9.12
C ASP A 277 -16.01 -19.50 -7.71
N GLY A 278 -16.60 -20.67 -7.44
CA GLY A 278 -16.54 -21.29 -6.11
C GLY A 278 -17.47 -20.63 -5.07
N LEU A 279 -18.37 -19.73 -5.49
CA LEU A 279 -19.47 -19.22 -4.71
C LEU A 279 -20.66 -20.18 -4.79
N THR A 280 -21.13 -20.63 -3.64
CA THR A 280 -22.18 -21.64 -3.54
C THR A 280 -23.56 -21.01 -3.61
N CYS A 281 -24.50 -21.66 -4.32
CA CYS A 281 -25.94 -21.39 -4.21
C CYS A 281 -26.56 -22.45 -3.29
N ALA A 282 -27.16 -22.03 -2.17
CA ALA A 282 -27.73 -22.95 -1.19
C ALA A 282 -29.20 -22.62 -0.88
N PRO A 283 -30.06 -23.62 -0.61
CA PRO A 283 -31.44 -23.38 -0.19
C PRO A 283 -31.52 -22.73 1.21
N ASP A 284 -30.56 -23.03 2.07
CA ASP A 284 -30.37 -22.42 3.38
C ASP A 284 -28.98 -21.80 3.43
N MET A 285 -28.93 -20.47 3.52
CA MET A 285 -27.69 -19.71 3.52
C MET A 285 -26.98 -19.78 4.88
N SER A 286 -25.66 -19.95 4.87
CA SER A 286 -24.86 -19.87 6.08
C SER A 286 -24.48 -18.41 6.33
N VAL A 287 -24.76 -17.90 7.53
CA VAL A 287 -24.44 -16.53 7.94
C VAL A 287 -23.31 -16.48 8.97
N LEU A 288 -22.38 -17.44 8.93
CA LEU A 288 -21.24 -17.46 9.85
C LEU A 288 -20.27 -16.30 9.59
N TYR A 289 -20.10 -15.97 8.31
CA TYR A 289 -19.52 -14.74 7.83
C TYR A 289 -20.64 -13.95 7.16
N HIS A 290 -20.92 -12.75 7.64
CA HIS A 290 -21.99 -11.89 7.14
C HIS A 290 -21.46 -10.47 7.09
N VAL A 291 -21.24 -9.94 5.89
CA VAL A 291 -20.76 -8.57 5.68
C VAL A 291 -21.45 -7.93 4.48
N HIS A 292 -21.31 -6.61 4.39
CA HIS A 292 -21.91 -5.81 3.33
C HIS A 292 -20.85 -4.97 2.62
N ALA A 293 -21.00 -4.80 1.31
CA ALA A 293 -20.26 -3.83 0.51
C ALA A 293 -21.25 -3.01 -0.33
N HIS A 294 -20.87 -1.81 -0.77
CA HIS A 294 -21.74 -0.94 -1.57
C HIS A 294 -21.16 -0.76 -2.97
N LEU A 295 -22.02 -0.83 -3.97
CA LEU A 295 -21.70 -0.49 -5.35
C LEU A 295 -22.60 0.63 -5.87
N ALA A 296 -21.98 1.74 -6.22
CA ALA A 296 -22.57 2.84 -6.97
C ALA A 296 -22.11 2.80 -8.43
N ILE A 297 -23.05 2.82 -9.37
CA ILE A 297 -22.76 2.99 -10.80
C ILE A 297 -23.34 4.32 -11.25
N ILE A 298 -22.49 5.19 -11.81
CA ILE A 298 -22.85 6.54 -12.23
C ILE A 298 -22.53 6.71 -13.71
N LYS A 299 -23.55 6.97 -14.54
CA LYS A 299 -23.40 7.25 -15.97
C LYS A 299 -23.73 8.70 -16.27
N ASP A 300 -22.76 9.45 -16.78
CA ASP A 300 -22.91 10.86 -17.15
C ASP A 300 -23.55 11.73 -16.04
N GLY A 301 -23.12 11.50 -14.80
CA GLY A 301 -23.65 12.17 -13.60
C GLY A 301 -24.97 11.62 -13.06
N GLN A 302 -25.58 10.62 -13.71
CA GLN A 302 -26.80 9.97 -13.24
C GLN A 302 -26.47 8.67 -12.48
N TRP A 303 -26.98 8.57 -11.25
CA TRP A 303 -26.91 7.34 -10.46
C TRP A 303 -27.86 6.29 -11.05
N LEU A 304 -27.34 5.10 -11.29
CA LEU A 304 -28.11 3.95 -11.77
C LEU A 304 -28.30 2.97 -10.62
N ALA A 305 -29.55 2.58 -10.39
CA ALA A 305 -29.90 1.65 -9.35
C ALA A 305 -29.43 0.23 -9.73
N LEU A 306 -28.72 -0.42 -8.81
CA LEU A 306 -28.36 -1.83 -8.92
C LEU A 306 -29.65 -2.68 -8.93
N PRO A 307 -29.77 -3.78 -9.69
CA PRO A 307 -30.95 -4.61 -9.64
C PRO A 307 -31.06 -5.36 -8.30
N MET A 308 -32.29 -5.46 -7.79
CA MET A 308 -32.60 -6.35 -6.66
C MET A 308 -32.60 -7.81 -7.11
N ASN A 309 -32.44 -8.74 -6.18
CA ASN A 309 -32.47 -10.19 -6.38
C ASN A 309 -31.35 -10.74 -7.29
N VAL A 310 -30.27 -10.00 -7.51
CA VAL A 310 -29.06 -10.59 -8.12
C VAL A 310 -28.59 -11.70 -7.20
N GLY A 311 -28.36 -12.90 -7.73
CA GLY A 311 -27.95 -14.06 -6.93
C GLY A 311 -29.05 -14.71 -6.09
N ILE A 312 -30.31 -14.26 -6.18
CA ILE A 312 -31.46 -14.89 -5.49
C ILE A 312 -32.32 -15.65 -6.51
N LEU A 313 -32.41 -16.96 -6.36
CA LEU A 313 -33.23 -17.84 -7.18
C LEU A 313 -34.36 -18.47 -6.34
N SER A 314 -35.36 -19.04 -7.00
CA SER A 314 -36.50 -19.67 -6.29
C SER A 314 -36.09 -20.90 -5.47
N GLN A 315 -34.99 -21.55 -5.85
CA GLN A 315 -34.48 -22.76 -5.21
C GLN A 315 -33.27 -22.56 -4.29
N CYS A 316 -32.57 -21.42 -4.38
CA CYS A 316 -31.36 -21.14 -3.60
C CYS A 316 -30.92 -19.67 -3.69
N THR A 317 -30.05 -19.25 -2.77
CA THR A 317 -29.37 -17.96 -2.79
C THR A 317 -27.87 -18.16 -2.85
N TYR A 318 -27.18 -17.37 -3.69
CA TYR A 318 -25.72 -17.34 -3.76
C TYR A 318 -25.12 -16.59 -2.57
N GLU A 319 -23.94 -17.04 -2.11
CA GLU A 319 -23.16 -16.37 -1.05
C GLU A 319 -23.04 -14.86 -1.24
N MET A 320 -23.01 -14.37 -2.48
CA MET A 320 -23.13 -12.95 -2.81
C MET A 320 -24.45 -12.64 -3.51
N HIS A 321 -25.18 -11.65 -3.03
CA HIS A 321 -26.49 -11.29 -3.59
C HIS A 321 -26.94 -9.86 -3.23
N THR A 322 -28.04 -9.41 -3.85
CA THR A 322 -28.71 -8.15 -3.52
C THR A 322 -30.16 -8.42 -3.08
N HIS A 323 -30.64 -7.75 -2.04
CA HIS A 323 -32.04 -7.82 -1.64
C HIS A 323 -32.91 -6.73 -2.27
N ASP A 324 -32.33 -5.57 -2.58
CA ASP A 324 -33.05 -4.41 -3.07
C ASP A 324 -32.20 -3.60 -4.07
N ASN A 325 -32.68 -2.40 -4.42
CA ASN A 325 -32.05 -1.53 -5.41
C ASN A 325 -31.18 -0.44 -4.77
N THR A 326 -30.75 -0.60 -3.51
CA THR A 326 -29.94 0.40 -2.80
C THR A 326 -28.46 0.37 -3.19
N GLY A 327 -28.01 -0.72 -3.81
CA GLY A 327 -26.60 -0.96 -4.15
C GLY A 327 -25.82 -1.76 -3.10
N ILE A 328 -26.48 -2.23 -2.03
CA ILE A 328 -25.86 -3.16 -1.08
C ILE A 328 -25.67 -4.52 -1.73
N ILE A 329 -24.44 -5.01 -1.67
CA ILE A 329 -24.05 -6.39 -1.96
C ILE A 329 -23.86 -7.07 -0.61
N HIS A 330 -24.67 -8.09 -0.35
CA HIS A 330 -24.57 -8.95 0.82
C HIS A 330 -23.59 -10.08 0.54
N ILE A 331 -22.76 -10.39 1.52
CA ILE A 331 -21.85 -11.55 1.52
C ILE A 331 -22.17 -12.37 2.76
N GLU A 332 -22.89 -13.46 2.55
CA GLU A 332 -23.38 -14.36 3.60
C GLU A 332 -22.86 -15.78 3.31
N ALA A 333 -21.86 -16.19 4.07
CA ALA A 333 -21.09 -17.39 3.78
C ALA A 333 -20.69 -18.20 5.02
N PRO A 334 -20.33 -19.49 4.85
CA PRO A 334 -19.85 -20.31 5.96
C PRO A 334 -18.43 -19.97 6.43
N ASN A 335 -17.66 -19.24 5.63
CA ASN A 335 -16.28 -18.87 5.94
C ASN A 335 -15.87 -17.56 5.23
N LEU A 336 -14.87 -16.90 5.82
CA LEU A 336 -14.14 -15.80 5.19
C LEU A 336 -13.25 -16.37 4.08
N LYS A 337 -13.39 -15.79 2.89
CA LYS A 337 -12.49 -15.90 1.74
C LYS A 337 -12.43 -14.54 1.07
N THR A 338 -11.57 -14.40 0.06
CA THR A 338 -11.61 -13.22 -0.81
C THR A 338 -12.86 -13.30 -1.67
N TYR A 339 -13.69 -12.27 -1.58
CA TYR A 339 -14.84 -12.04 -2.45
C TYR A 339 -14.51 -10.85 -3.33
N THR A 340 -14.85 -10.88 -4.62
CA THR A 340 -14.48 -9.79 -5.53
C THR A 340 -15.68 -9.24 -6.29
N LEU A 341 -15.54 -7.99 -6.74
CA LEU A 341 -16.51 -7.35 -7.61
C LEU A 341 -16.68 -8.14 -8.92
N GLY A 342 -15.62 -8.77 -9.44
CA GLY A 342 -15.70 -9.63 -10.61
C GLY A 342 -16.66 -10.81 -10.43
N GLU A 343 -16.54 -11.52 -9.31
CA GLU A 343 -17.41 -12.66 -8.99
C GLU A 343 -18.88 -12.23 -8.81
N PHE A 344 -19.13 -11.04 -8.25
CA PHE A 344 -20.48 -10.49 -8.15
C PHE A 344 -21.08 -10.24 -9.55
N PHE A 345 -20.29 -9.67 -10.47
CA PHE A 345 -20.72 -9.45 -11.86
C PHE A 345 -20.92 -10.77 -12.62
N ASP A 346 -20.19 -11.83 -12.29
CA ASP A 346 -20.38 -13.15 -12.86
C ASP A 346 -21.67 -13.82 -12.33
N ILE A 347 -22.01 -13.65 -11.05
CA ILE A 347 -23.33 -14.03 -10.50
C ILE A 347 -24.44 -13.23 -11.17
N TRP A 348 -24.24 -11.93 -11.38
CA TRP A 348 -25.19 -11.07 -12.09
C TRP A 348 -25.34 -11.50 -13.56
N GLY A 349 -24.26 -11.97 -14.18
CA GLY A 349 -24.20 -12.34 -15.59
C GLY A 349 -24.00 -11.13 -16.50
N GLU A 350 -23.25 -10.13 -16.04
CA GLU A 350 -23.00 -8.86 -16.71
C GLU A 350 -21.48 -8.62 -16.85
N PRO A 351 -20.99 -8.00 -17.93
CA PRO A 351 -19.56 -7.77 -18.09
C PRO A 351 -19.04 -6.69 -17.14
N LEU A 352 -17.82 -6.90 -16.63
CA LEU A 352 -17.05 -5.90 -15.88
C LEU A 352 -15.64 -5.79 -16.46
N THR A 353 -15.32 -4.61 -17.00
CA THR A 353 -13.99 -4.24 -17.49
C THR A 353 -13.76 -2.75 -17.23
N ASN A 354 -12.54 -2.26 -17.44
CA ASN A 354 -12.22 -0.83 -17.39
C ASN A 354 -12.93 0.02 -18.46
N THR A 355 -13.69 -0.59 -19.37
CA THR A 355 -14.43 0.12 -20.44
C THR A 355 -15.89 -0.32 -20.58
N ASN A 356 -16.38 -1.20 -19.70
CA ASN A 356 -17.73 -1.76 -19.76
C ASN A 356 -18.19 -2.18 -18.37
N VAL A 357 -19.29 -1.60 -17.91
CA VAL A 357 -19.96 -1.96 -16.65
C VAL A 357 -21.39 -2.35 -16.99
N ALA A 358 -21.70 -3.64 -16.93
CA ALA A 358 -23.04 -4.20 -17.18
C ALA A 358 -23.69 -3.71 -18.48
N GLY A 359 -22.93 -3.77 -19.58
CA GLY A 359 -23.37 -3.38 -20.91
C GLY A 359 -23.22 -1.89 -21.22
N ILE A 360 -22.88 -1.05 -20.23
CA ILE A 360 -22.62 0.38 -20.43
C ILE A 360 -21.15 0.56 -20.82
N THR A 361 -20.92 0.93 -22.08
CA THR A 361 -19.57 1.14 -22.60
C THR A 361 -19.07 2.58 -22.42
N GLY A 362 -17.80 2.75 -22.08
CA GLY A 362 -17.11 4.03 -21.96
C GLY A 362 -15.96 3.93 -20.96
N ASP A 363 -15.11 4.95 -20.89
CA ASP A 363 -14.01 4.97 -19.92
C ASP A 363 -14.58 4.92 -18.49
N VAL A 364 -14.11 3.95 -17.70
CA VAL A 364 -14.53 3.76 -16.31
C VAL A 364 -13.50 4.37 -15.38
N VAL A 365 -13.97 5.20 -14.45
CA VAL A 365 -13.20 5.68 -13.30
C VAL A 365 -13.75 5.00 -12.06
N ALA A 366 -12.90 4.26 -11.35
CA ALA A 366 -13.27 3.58 -10.13
C ALA A 366 -12.67 4.29 -8.91
N TYR A 367 -13.48 4.45 -7.86
CA TYR A 367 -13.04 4.87 -6.53
C TYR A 367 -13.41 3.80 -5.51
N ILE A 368 -12.49 3.53 -4.60
CA ILE A 368 -12.72 2.69 -3.43
C ILE A 368 -12.70 3.60 -2.21
N ASN A 369 -13.68 3.45 -1.34
CA ASN A 369 -13.72 4.06 -0.03
C ASN A 369 -13.83 2.96 1.04
N ASP A 370 -12.81 2.88 1.88
CA ASP A 370 -12.74 1.96 3.00
C ASP A 370 -13.04 2.74 4.30
N ASN A 371 -14.30 3.09 4.57
CA ASN A 371 -14.67 3.88 5.76
C ASN A 371 -13.87 5.19 5.92
N GLY A 372 -13.62 5.90 4.83
CA GLY A 372 -12.97 7.20 4.81
C GLY A 372 -11.55 7.23 4.24
N ASP A 373 -10.91 6.06 4.11
CA ASP A 373 -9.73 5.93 3.28
C ASP A 373 -10.16 5.76 1.81
N SER A 374 -10.12 6.85 1.07
CA SER A 374 -10.54 6.90 -0.33
C SER A 374 -9.36 6.97 -1.26
N ARG A 375 -9.50 6.29 -2.41
CA ARG A 375 -8.48 6.26 -3.45
C ARG A 375 -9.09 5.99 -4.81
N ARG A 376 -8.42 6.49 -5.85
CA ARG A 376 -8.74 6.06 -7.22
C ARG A 376 -8.16 4.66 -7.46
N TYR A 377 -8.98 3.75 -7.96
CA TYR A 377 -8.54 2.40 -8.31
C TYR A 377 -8.17 2.34 -9.80
N MET A 378 -6.94 1.89 -10.08
CA MET A 378 -6.37 1.83 -11.43
C MET A 378 -6.13 0.40 -11.94
N GLY A 379 -6.43 -0.60 -11.11
CA GLY A 379 -6.25 -2.01 -11.45
C GLY A 379 -7.36 -2.57 -12.33
N ASP A 380 -7.40 -3.90 -12.45
CA ASP A 380 -8.55 -4.60 -13.03
C ASP A 380 -9.73 -4.52 -12.06
N LEU A 381 -10.85 -3.91 -12.46
CA LEU A 381 -12.05 -3.74 -11.62
C LEU A 381 -12.56 -5.06 -11.06
N ARG A 382 -12.33 -6.17 -11.78
CA ARG A 382 -12.74 -7.50 -11.32
C ARG A 382 -11.98 -7.94 -10.07
N ASN A 383 -10.78 -7.41 -9.82
CA ASN A 383 -9.96 -7.73 -8.65
C ASN A 383 -10.25 -6.85 -7.44
N ILE A 384 -11.25 -5.96 -7.50
CA ILE A 384 -11.65 -5.18 -6.32
C ILE A 384 -12.28 -6.14 -5.32
N GLU A 385 -11.58 -6.40 -4.22
CA GLU A 385 -12.10 -7.21 -3.12
C GLU A 385 -13.30 -6.50 -2.47
N LEU A 386 -14.31 -7.27 -2.06
CA LEU A 386 -15.47 -6.81 -1.32
C LEU A 386 -15.27 -7.16 0.15
N THR A 387 -14.85 -6.17 0.92
CA THR A 387 -14.71 -6.26 2.39
C THR A 387 -15.86 -5.55 3.09
N SER A 388 -16.06 -5.82 4.38
CA SER A 388 -17.13 -5.17 5.13
C SER A 388 -17.03 -3.65 5.07
N LEU A 389 -18.14 -3.00 4.69
CA LEU A 389 -18.34 -1.57 4.54
C LEU A 389 -17.41 -0.89 3.53
N ARG A 390 -16.92 -1.64 2.54
CA ARG A 390 -16.26 -1.02 1.39
C ARG A 390 -17.31 -0.42 0.46
N ASP A 391 -17.13 0.84 0.11
CA ASP A 391 -17.91 1.50 -0.93
C ASP A 391 -17.11 1.57 -2.24
N ILE A 392 -17.76 1.26 -3.35
CA ILE A 392 -17.18 1.29 -4.68
C ILE A 392 -18.02 2.22 -5.55
N THR A 393 -17.39 3.24 -6.13
CA THR A 393 -18.02 4.08 -7.14
C THR A 393 -17.42 3.80 -8.50
N LEU A 394 -18.23 3.31 -9.44
CA LEU A 394 -17.90 3.16 -10.85
C LEU A 394 -18.56 4.29 -11.64
N GLN A 395 -17.76 5.25 -12.08
CA GLN A 395 -18.21 6.34 -12.93
C GLN A 395 -17.90 6.01 -14.39
N ILE A 396 -18.89 6.14 -15.27
CA ILE A 396 -18.76 6.00 -16.72
C ILE A 396 -19.12 7.33 -17.39
N GLY A 397 -18.23 7.84 -18.25
CA GLY A 397 -18.46 9.07 -19.00
C GLY A 397 -18.28 10.36 -18.19
N THR A 398 -19.00 11.41 -18.56
CA THR A 398 -18.76 12.80 -18.08
C THR A 398 -20.05 13.48 -17.61
N PRO A 399 -20.01 14.40 -16.63
CA PRO A 399 -18.81 14.93 -15.97
C PRO A 399 -18.20 13.97 -14.93
N PRO A 400 -16.92 14.14 -14.57
CA PRO A 400 -16.35 13.52 -13.38
C PRO A 400 -17.19 13.77 -12.13
N VAL A 401 -17.30 12.76 -11.27
CA VAL A 401 -17.90 12.93 -9.94
C VAL A 401 -17.10 13.97 -9.17
N SER A 402 -17.79 14.98 -8.64
CA SER A 402 -17.17 16.05 -7.85
C SER A 402 -17.09 15.73 -6.37
N THR A 403 -17.87 14.77 -5.91
CA THR A 403 -17.88 14.25 -4.54
C THR A 403 -18.05 12.73 -4.55
N LEU A 404 -17.53 12.06 -3.52
CA LEU A 404 -17.79 10.65 -3.25
C LEU A 404 -18.90 10.53 -2.21
N ALA A 405 -19.88 9.65 -2.44
CA ALA A 405 -20.93 9.43 -1.46
C ALA A 405 -20.39 8.69 -0.23
N THR A 406 -21.05 8.90 0.90
CA THR A 406 -20.97 8.05 2.09
C THR A 406 -22.36 7.51 2.39
N TYR A 407 -22.45 6.41 3.12
CA TYR A 407 -23.72 5.71 3.31
C TYR A 407 -24.07 5.54 4.78
N SER A 408 -25.33 5.81 5.11
CA SER A 408 -25.93 5.40 6.37
C SER A 408 -26.64 4.06 6.14
N TRP A 409 -25.99 2.99 6.58
CA TRP A 409 -26.43 1.61 6.42
C TRP A 409 -27.60 1.28 7.36
N TYR A 410 -28.60 0.52 6.89
CA TYR A 410 -29.70 0.05 7.74
C TYR A 410 -29.35 -1.25 8.48
N GLU A 411 -28.40 -2.03 7.98
CA GLU A 411 -27.91 -3.23 8.65
C GLU A 411 -26.73 -2.89 9.55
N PRO A 412 -26.63 -3.56 10.71
CA PRO A 412 -25.49 -3.38 11.60
C PRO A 412 -24.16 -3.68 10.89
N GLN A 413 -23.15 -2.91 11.28
CA GLN A 413 -21.76 -2.94 10.82
C GLN A 413 -21.01 -4.20 11.23
#